data_AF-A0AAE9DKE8-F1
#
_entry.id   AF-A0AAE9DKE8-F1
#
_cell.length_a   1.000
_cell.length_b   1.000
_cell.length_c   1.000
_cell.angle_alpha   90.00
_cell.angle_beta   90.00
_cell.angle_gamma   90.00
#
_symmetry.space_group_name_H-M   'P 1'
#
loop_
_entity.id
_entity.type
_entity.pdbx_description
1 polymer ?
#
loop_
_entity_poly.entity_id
_entity_poly.type
_entity_poly.pdbx_seq_one_letter_code
_entity_poly.pdbx_strand_id
1 'polypeptide(L)'
;MTEYDKFAEQLRHPDNPIVFLEVTAGGAPIGTIVIELFADVTPRTAENFRQFCTGEYKKDGVPNGYKNCTFHRVIKDFMIQGGDFCNGDGTGLMSIYGSKFRDENFELKHTGPGMLSMANAGSDTNGCQFFITCAKTDFLDNKHVVFGRVLDGMLTVRKIENVPTGANNKPKLPIVIVQCELMSSITRKEFKFKVVLLGEGCVGKSSLVLRFVENKFSTRHLSTIQASFQNKTVQVDDCKAELHIWDTAGQEKYHALGPIYYRGSNGVLLVFDITEQRSFKKVKNWVLEIKTCLGKTAEILIVGNKIDLDDERQVSRQEAESYAESEGALYMETSAQENRGISEAFTALTEKMIQHSRTATAEAPLSNRSIRLIDEEPLEESRRKKCC
;
A
#
# COMPACT_ATOMS: atom_id res chain seq x y z
N MET A 1 8.75 1.30 12.37
CA MET A 1 7.84 0.36 13.06
C MET A 1 6.45 0.53 12.46
N THR A 2 5.99 -0.45 11.70
CA THR A 2 4.63 -0.52 11.12
C THR A 2 3.60 -0.78 12.22
N GLU A 3 2.30 -0.66 11.92
CA GLU A 3 1.25 -1.12 12.86
C GLU A 3 1.32 -2.62 13.10
N TYR A 4 1.73 -3.41 12.11
CA TYR A 4 1.94 -4.85 12.26
C TYR A 4 3.08 -5.14 13.26
N ASP A 5 4.20 -4.42 13.18
CA ASP A 5 5.36 -4.64 14.06
C ASP A 5 4.97 -4.52 15.55
N LYS A 6 4.04 -3.61 15.88
CA LYS A 6 3.52 -3.44 17.25
C LYS A 6 2.80 -4.69 17.78
N PHE A 7 2.15 -5.43 16.89
CA PHE A 7 1.37 -6.62 17.23
C PHE A 7 2.20 -7.89 17.12
N ALA A 8 3.17 -7.94 16.21
CA ALA A 8 4.08 -9.06 16.02
C ALA A 8 4.82 -9.44 17.32
N GLU A 9 5.23 -8.45 18.11
CA GLU A 9 5.89 -8.67 19.42
C GLU A 9 4.97 -9.29 20.48
N GLN A 10 3.65 -9.21 20.30
CA GLN A 10 2.65 -9.70 21.26
C GLN A 10 2.14 -11.10 20.92
N LEU A 11 2.47 -11.63 19.73
CA LEU A 11 1.99 -12.91 19.26
C LEU A 11 2.45 -14.05 20.16
N ARG A 12 1.62 -15.09 20.26
CA ARG A 12 2.02 -16.33 20.94
C ARG A 12 2.99 -17.15 20.09
N HIS A 13 2.93 -17.00 18.78
CA HIS A 13 3.80 -17.65 17.80
C HIS A 13 4.11 -16.67 16.68
N PRO A 14 5.38 -16.49 16.26
CA PRO A 14 5.77 -15.45 15.31
C PRO A 14 5.09 -15.58 13.93
N ASP A 15 4.76 -16.81 13.53
CA ASP A 15 4.14 -17.08 12.22
C ASP A 15 2.61 -17.04 12.24
N ASN A 16 1.99 -16.68 13.38
CA ASN A 16 0.53 -16.63 13.47
C ASN A 16 -0.04 -15.48 12.62
N PRO A 17 -1.08 -15.73 11.80
CA PRO A 17 -1.75 -14.68 11.05
C PRO A 17 -2.43 -13.67 11.98
N ILE A 18 -2.39 -12.40 11.58
CA ILE A 18 -3.16 -11.32 12.22
C ILE A 18 -4.22 -10.86 11.23
N VAL A 19 -5.47 -10.75 11.67
CA VAL A 19 -6.57 -10.19 10.89
C VAL A 19 -7.22 -9.03 11.64
N PHE A 20 -7.94 -8.17 10.93
CA PHE A 20 -8.71 -7.12 11.56
C PHE A 20 -10.17 -7.11 11.08
N LEU A 21 -11.06 -6.61 11.94
CA LEU A 21 -12.47 -6.39 11.65
C LEU A 21 -12.80 -4.92 11.98
N GLU A 22 -13.16 -4.11 10.97
CA GLU A 22 -13.72 -2.78 11.18
C GLU A 22 -15.23 -2.88 11.37
N VAL A 23 -15.73 -2.28 12.44
CA VAL A 23 -17.12 -2.46 12.86
C VAL A 23 -17.86 -1.14 12.90
N THR A 24 -19.11 -1.15 12.43
CA THR A 24 -20.06 -0.05 12.60
C THR A 24 -21.25 -0.48 13.47
N ALA A 25 -21.87 0.49 14.14
CA ALA A 25 -23.18 0.33 14.79
C ALA A 25 -24.16 1.33 14.18
N GLY A 26 -25.23 0.82 13.55
CA GLY A 26 -26.18 1.67 12.82
C GLY A 26 -25.53 2.52 11.73
N GLY A 27 -24.43 2.04 11.13
CA GLY A 27 -23.66 2.76 10.11
C GLY A 27 -22.57 3.68 10.64
N ALA A 28 -22.54 3.99 11.95
CA ALA A 28 -21.48 4.80 12.54
C ALA A 28 -20.26 3.91 12.90
N PRO A 29 -19.03 4.26 12.51
CA PRO A 29 -17.82 3.53 12.92
C PRO A 29 -17.66 3.50 14.43
N ILE A 30 -17.47 2.30 15.00
CA ILE A 30 -17.27 2.12 16.46
C ILE A 30 -15.88 1.64 16.84
N GLY A 31 -15.09 1.18 15.86
CA GLY A 31 -13.68 0.83 16.02
C GLY A 31 -13.28 -0.39 15.21
N THR A 32 -12.02 -0.77 15.37
CA THR A 32 -11.42 -1.96 14.77
C THR A 32 -11.16 -3.00 15.86
N ILE A 33 -11.26 -4.28 15.53
CA ILE A 33 -10.86 -5.42 16.37
C ILE A 33 -9.70 -6.10 15.65
N VAL A 34 -8.54 -6.16 16.28
CA VAL A 34 -7.34 -6.83 15.75
C VAL A 34 -7.20 -8.18 16.45
N ILE A 35 -7.02 -9.24 15.67
CA ILE A 35 -7.13 -10.63 16.12
C ILE A 35 -5.90 -11.41 15.65
N GLU A 36 -5.26 -12.11 16.58
CA GLU A 36 -4.31 -13.18 16.29
C GLU A 36 -5.06 -14.48 16.04
N LEU A 37 -4.77 -15.16 14.93
CA LEU A 37 -5.27 -16.50 14.62
C LEU A 37 -4.21 -17.54 15.00
N PHE A 38 -4.59 -18.55 15.78
CA PHE A 38 -3.69 -19.56 16.30
C PHE A 38 -3.43 -20.67 15.28
N ALA A 39 -2.80 -20.31 14.16
CA ALA A 39 -2.43 -21.27 13.11
C ALA A 39 -1.41 -22.31 13.61
N ASP A 40 -0.65 -21.98 14.65
CA ASP A 40 0.28 -22.88 15.34
C ASP A 40 -0.41 -24.07 16.04
N VAL A 41 -1.68 -23.93 16.46
CA VAL A 41 -2.43 -24.99 17.18
C VAL A 41 -3.64 -25.49 16.41
N THR A 42 -4.36 -24.59 15.75
CA THR A 42 -5.59 -24.90 14.99
C THR A 42 -5.47 -24.38 13.55
N PRO A 43 -4.51 -24.89 12.75
CA PRO A 43 -4.23 -24.39 11.40
C PRO A 43 -5.45 -24.42 10.48
N ARG A 44 -6.29 -25.47 10.54
CA ARG A 44 -7.46 -25.59 9.66
C ARG A 44 -8.55 -24.59 10.03
N THR A 45 -8.80 -24.44 11.33
CA THR A 45 -9.80 -23.52 11.85
C THR A 45 -9.38 -22.06 11.62
N ALA A 46 -8.10 -21.76 11.86
CA ALA A 46 -7.50 -20.46 11.59
C ALA A 46 -7.57 -20.11 10.09
N GLU A 47 -7.22 -21.03 9.20
CA GLU A 47 -7.24 -20.80 7.76
C GLU A 47 -8.67 -20.57 7.23
N ASN A 48 -9.65 -21.32 7.74
CA ASN A 48 -11.07 -21.10 7.43
C ASN A 48 -11.51 -19.66 7.76
N PHE A 49 -11.16 -19.17 8.95
CA PHE A 49 -11.49 -17.80 9.35
C PHE A 49 -10.73 -16.77 8.52
N ARG A 50 -9.42 -16.97 8.30
CA ARG A 50 -8.56 -16.07 7.53
C ARG A 50 -9.08 -15.85 6.11
N GLN A 51 -9.46 -16.92 5.40
CA GLN A 51 -9.98 -16.79 4.03
C GLN A 51 -11.32 -16.06 3.97
N PHE A 52 -12.18 -16.21 4.98
CA PHE A 52 -13.42 -15.44 5.09
C PHE A 52 -13.18 -13.98 5.46
N CYS A 53 -12.09 -13.65 6.17
CA CYS A 53 -11.65 -12.27 6.31
C CYS A 53 -11.19 -11.71 4.96
N THR A 54 -10.27 -12.38 4.24
CA THR A 54 -9.64 -11.83 3.03
C THR A 54 -10.51 -11.90 1.77
N GLY A 55 -11.56 -12.71 1.77
CA GLY A 55 -12.39 -12.97 0.58
C GLY A 55 -11.68 -13.82 -0.49
N GLU A 56 -10.62 -14.55 -0.10
CA GLU A 56 -9.93 -15.50 -0.99
C GLU A 56 -10.82 -16.68 -1.36
N TYR A 57 -11.66 -17.14 -0.42
CA TYR A 57 -12.64 -18.17 -0.71
C TYR A 57 -13.73 -17.64 -1.64
N LYS A 58 -13.92 -18.33 -2.76
CA LYS A 58 -14.93 -18.00 -3.77
C LYS A 58 -15.90 -19.16 -3.93
N LYS A 59 -17.18 -18.85 -3.88
CA LYS A 59 -18.26 -19.77 -4.26
C LYS A 59 -18.87 -19.26 -5.56
N ASP A 60 -18.89 -20.09 -6.59
CA ASP A 60 -19.39 -19.74 -7.93
C ASP A 60 -18.71 -18.47 -8.50
N GLY A 61 -17.42 -18.30 -8.23
CA GLY A 61 -16.62 -17.15 -8.65
C GLY A 61 -16.80 -15.88 -7.81
N VAL A 62 -17.73 -15.87 -6.85
CA VAL A 62 -18.02 -14.72 -5.99
C VAL A 62 -17.30 -14.87 -4.65
N PRO A 63 -16.50 -13.87 -4.22
CA PRO A 63 -15.92 -13.83 -2.88
C PRO A 63 -16.99 -13.96 -1.80
N ASN A 64 -16.82 -14.93 -0.90
CA ASN A 64 -17.69 -15.12 0.26
C ASN A 64 -16.86 -14.91 1.52
N GLY A 65 -17.40 -14.19 2.51
CA GLY A 65 -16.65 -13.84 3.70
C GLY A 65 -17.38 -12.91 4.65
N TYR A 66 -16.66 -12.39 5.64
CA TYR A 66 -17.23 -11.64 6.76
C TYR A 66 -17.54 -10.18 6.44
N LYS A 67 -17.07 -9.65 5.31
CA LYS A 67 -17.40 -8.28 4.89
C LYS A 67 -18.92 -8.16 4.68
N ASN A 68 -19.50 -7.15 5.32
CA ASN A 68 -20.94 -6.88 5.45
C ASN A 68 -21.74 -7.89 6.29
N CYS A 69 -21.09 -8.81 6.99
CA CYS A 69 -21.75 -9.69 7.95
C CYS A 69 -22.07 -8.94 9.25
N THR A 70 -23.04 -9.44 10.02
CA THR A 70 -23.47 -8.83 11.29
C THR A 70 -23.11 -9.67 12.50
N PHE A 71 -22.99 -9.02 13.66
CA PHE A 71 -23.09 -9.72 14.95
C PHE A 71 -24.57 -9.91 15.29
N HIS A 72 -25.12 -11.08 14.96
CA HIS A 72 -26.56 -11.37 15.09
C HIS A 72 -27.00 -11.69 16.52
N ARG A 73 -26.06 -11.97 17.44
CA ARG A 73 -26.37 -12.30 18.85
C ARG A 73 -25.31 -11.72 19.79
N VAL A 74 -25.75 -10.92 20.77
CA VAL A 74 -24.89 -10.23 21.75
C VAL A 74 -25.40 -10.51 23.16
N ILE A 75 -24.61 -11.21 23.97
CA ILE A 75 -24.97 -11.52 25.35
C ILE A 75 -23.92 -10.89 26.27
N LYS A 76 -24.35 -9.83 26.98
CA LYS A 76 -23.51 -9.12 27.95
C LYS A 76 -22.96 -10.07 29.01
N ASP A 77 -21.70 -9.86 29.39
CA ASP A 77 -20.92 -10.69 30.32
C ASP A 77 -20.77 -12.15 29.87
N PHE A 78 -20.99 -12.43 28.59
CA PHE A 78 -20.80 -13.76 28.01
C PHE A 78 -20.03 -13.72 26.69
N MET A 79 -20.66 -13.32 25.57
CA MET A 79 -20.03 -13.34 24.25
C MET A 79 -20.80 -12.50 23.21
N ILE A 80 -20.10 -12.16 22.12
CA ILE A 80 -20.67 -11.58 20.90
C ILE A 80 -20.47 -12.58 19.75
N GLN A 81 -21.53 -12.94 19.04
CA GLN A 81 -21.52 -13.94 17.97
C GLN A 81 -21.91 -13.30 16.63
N GLY A 82 -21.18 -13.67 15.59
CA GLY A 82 -21.36 -13.20 14.23
C GLY A 82 -20.86 -14.23 13.21
N GLY A 83 -20.53 -13.75 12.02
CA GLY A 83 -19.92 -14.57 10.97
C GLY A 83 -20.91 -15.38 10.13
N ASP A 84 -22.21 -15.24 10.37
CA ASP A 84 -23.25 -15.80 9.50
C ASP A 84 -23.46 -14.90 8.27
N PHE A 85 -22.60 -15.03 7.27
CA PHE A 85 -22.76 -14.36 5.98
C PHE A 85 -23.69 -15.11 5.02
N CYS A 86 -24.20 -16.29 5.41
CA CYS A 86 -25.12 -17.07 4.58
C CYS A 86 -26.56 -16.58 4.75
N ASN A 87 -27.01 -16.49 6.01
CA ASN A 87 -28.40 -16.20 6.37
C ASN A 87 -28.53 -14.98 7.30
N GLY A 88 -27.47 -14.63 8.05
CA GLY A 88 -27.45 -13.48 8.95
C GLY A 88 -28.33 -13.60 10.19
N ASP A 89 -28.75 -14.81 10.55
CA ASP A 89 -29.69 -15.08 11.65
C ASP A 89 -29.19 -16.15 12.65
N GLY A 90 -28.02 -16.73 12.39
CA GLY A 90 -27.40 -17.78 13.19
C GLY A 90 -27.66 -19.19 12.67
N THR A 91 -28.34 -19.36 11.53
CA THR A 91 -28.58 -20.67 10.91
C THR A 91 -27.60 -21.00 9.79
N GLY A 92 -26.83 -20.03 9.30
CA GLY A 92 -25.88 -20.23 8.21
C GLY A 92 -24.72 -21.16 8.58
N LEU A 93 -24.36 -22.04 7.66
CA LEU A 93 -23.31 -23.04 7.84
C LEU A 93 -22.52 -23.22 6.53
N MET A 94 -21.29 -22.70 6.52
CA MET A 94 -20.36 -22.81 5.40
C MET A 94 -18.93 -22.83 5.91
N SER A 95 -18.05 -23.54 5.22
CA SER A 95 -16.60 -23.51 5.47
C SER A 95 -15.85 -23.56 4.15
N ILE A 96 -14.56 -23.24 4.18
CA ILE A 96 -13.70 -23.43 3.00
C ILE A 96 -13.53 -24.90 2.61
N TYR A 97 -13.92 -25.82 3.50
CA TYR A 97 -13.83 -27.27 3.33
C TYR A 97 -15.15 -27.94 2.93
N GLY A 98 -16.20 -27.15 2.64
CA GLY A 98 -17.55 -27.65 2.35
C GLY A 98 -18.59 -27.03 3.30
N SER A 99 -19.66 -27.75 3.64
CA SER A 99 -20.70 -27.21 4.52
C SER A 99 -20.23 -27.03 5.96
N LYS A 100 -19.58 -28.06 6.54
CA LYS A 100 -19.06 -28.06 7.91
C LYS A 100 -17.77 -28.85 8.02
N PHE A 101 -17.02 -28.65 9.12
CA PHE A 101 -15.80 -29.40 9.43
C PHE A 101 -15.72 -29.80 10.92
N ARG A 102 -14.84 -30.76 11.20
CA ARG A 102 -14.64 -31.36 12.53
C ARG A 102 -14.03 -30.39 13.53
N ASP A 103 -14.20 -30.66 14.81
CA ASP A 103 -13.45 -30.01 15.88
C ASP A 103 -11.97 -30.40 15.74
N GLU A 104 -11.10 -29.42 15.48
CA GLU A 104 -9.70 -29.68 15.18
C GLU A 104 -8.93 -30.19 16.40
N ASN A 105 -9.06 -29.50 17.53
CA ASN A 105 -8.68 -29.95 18.86
C ASN A 105 -9.33 -29.03 19.93
N PHE A 106 -9.12 -29.35 21.20
CA PHE A 106 -9.58 -28.53 22.34
C PHE A 106 -8.42 -28.19 23.30
N GLU A 107 -7.20 -28.02 22.78
CA GLU A 107 -6.02 -27.72 23.61
C GLU A 107 -6.16 -26.38 24.32
N LEU A 108 -6.67 -25.38 23.60
CA LEU A 108 -6.90 -24.03 24.10
C LEU A 108 -8.26 -23.92 24.79
N LYS A 109 -8.32 -23.07 25.82
CA LYS A 109 -9.46 -22.91 26.73
C LYS A 109 -10.00 -21.49 26.72
N HIS A 110 -11.23 -21.30 27.15
CA HIS A 110 -11.89 -19.99 27.19
C HIS A 110 -11.51 -19.20 28.45
N THR A 111 -10.22 -18.91 28.59
CA THR A 111 -9.58 -18.43 29.84
C THR A 111 -9.99 -17.01 30.25
N GLY A 112 -10.63 -16.24 29.39
CA GLY A 112 -11.03 -14.86 29.68
C GLY A 112 -11.72 -14.16 28.51
N PRO A 113 -11.97 -12.85 28.64
CA PRO A 113 -12.47 -12.02 27.54
C PRO A 113 -11.48 -11.92 26.37
N GLY A 114 -12.00 -11.77 25.16
CA GLY A 114 -11.21 -11.58 23.94
C GLY A 114 -10.76 -12.88 23.27
N MET A 115 -11.19 -14.05 23.75
CA MET A 115 -10.92 -15.32 23.07
C MET A 115 -11.86 -15.49 21.87
N LEU A 116 -11.29 -15.83 20.71
CA LEU A 116 -12.03 -16.14 19.50
C LEU A 116 -12.27 -17.65 19.40
N SER A 117 -13.53 -18.03 19.19
CA SER A 117 -13.95 -19.44 19.23
C SER A 117 -15.04 -19.75 18.22
N MET A 118 -15.07 -21.00 17.73
CA MET A 118 -16.04 -21.44 16.73
C MET A 118 -17.43 -21.61 17.35
N ALA A 119 -18.44 -20.98 16.73
CA ALA A 119 -19.82 -21.32 17.01
C ALA A 119 -20.19 -22.60 16.24
N ASN A 120 -20.86 -23.53 16.91
CA ASN A 120 -21.28 -24.80 16.33
C ASN A 120 -22.66 -25.22 16.88
N ALA A 121 -23.25 -26.24 16.27
CA ALA A 121 -24.54 -26.85 16.64
C ALA A 121 -24.35 -28.29 17.16
N GLY A 122 -23.29 -28.51 17.94
CA GLY A 122 -22.84 -29.83 18.41
C GLY A 122 -21.46 -30.21 17.87
N SER A 123 -20.94 -31.34 18.34
CA SER A 123 -19.60 -31.83 17.96
C SER A 123 -19.45 -31.93 16.44
N ASP A 124 -18.28 -31.55 15.93
CA ASP A 124 -17.91 -31.63 14.53
C ASP A 124 -18.85 -30.87 13.56
N THR A 125 -19.36 -29.72 14.01
CA THR A 125 -20.25 -28.85 13.20
C THR A 125 -19.73 -27.42 13.02
N ASN A 126 -18.41 -27.25 13.00
CA ASN A 126 -17.80 -25.95 12.74
C ASN A 126 -18.09 -25.49 11.31
N GLY A 127 -18.34 -24.20 11.14
CA GLY A 127 -18.63 -23.57 9.85
C GLY A 127 -18.02 -22.18 9.74
N CYS A 128 -18.84 -21.16 9.49
CA CYS A 128 -18.41 -19.78 9.29
C CYS A 128 -18.63 -18.93 10.54
N GLN A 129 -19.59 -19.31 11.39
CA GLN A 129 -19.94 -18.56 12.57
C GLN A 129 -18.88 -18.68 13.67
N PHE A 130 -18.67 -17.58 14.37
CA PHE A 130 -17.72 -17.47 15.46
C PHE A 130 -18.30 -16.61 16.58
N PHE A 131 -17.68 -16.67 17.75
CA PHE A 131 -17.93 -15.73 18.83
C PHE A 131 -16.63 -15.23 19.47
N ILE A 132 -16.69 -14.03 20.03
CA ILE A 132 -15.64 -13.46 20.88
C ILE A 132 -16.17 -13.42 22.31
N THR A 133 -15.41 -14.01 23.25
CA THR A 133 -15.79 -14.03 24.66
C THR A 133 -15.71 -12.64 25.27
N CYS A 134 -16.67 -12.29 26.13
CA CYS A 134 -16.67 -11.05 26.91
C CYS A 134 -16.37 -11.29 28.40
N ALA A 135 -16.40 -12.56 28.82
CA ALA A 135 -16.02 -13.03 30.15
C ALA A 135 -15.28 -14.38 30.01
N LYS A 136 -14.81 -14.92 31.13
CA LYS A 136 -14.26 -16.28 31.21
C LYS A 136 -15.41 -17.30 31.08
N THR A 137 -15.27 -18.30 30.21
CA THR A 137 -16.38 -19.23 29.86
C THR A 137 -15.96 -20.69 29.83
N ASP A 138 -15.37 -21.19 30.92
CA ASP A 138 -14.83 -22.55 31.06
C ASP A 138 -15.84 -23.67 30.72
N PHE A 139 -17.14 -23.41 30.88
CA PHE A 139 -18.21 -24.36 30.55
C PHE A 139 -18.35 -24.66 29.05
N LEU A 140 -17.69 -23.86 28.19
CA LEU A 140 -17.57 -24.07 26.74
C LEU A 140 -16.35 -24.89 26.35
N ASP A 141 -15.43 -25.16 27.28
CA ASP A 141 -14.25 -25.96 27.02
C ASP A 141 -14.63 -27.38 26.57
N ASN A 142 -13.88 -27.90 25.60
CA ASN A 142 -14.13 -29.19 24.94
C ASN A 142 -15.45 -29.28 24.14
N LYS A 143 -16.12 -28.14 23.90
CA LYS A 143 -17.32 -28.03 23.06
C LYS A 143 -17.13 -27.08 21.89
N HIS A 144 -16.33 -26.04 22.07
CA HIS A 144 -16.04 -25.03 21.05
C HIS A 144 -14.53 -24.90 20.88
N VAL A 145 -14.07 -24.91 19.63
CA VAL A 145 -12.65 -24.78 19.29
C VAL A 145 -12.25 -23.32 19.44
N VAL A 146 -11.34 -23.04 20.37
CA VAL A 146 -10.67 -21.73 20.48
C VAL A 146 -9.56 -21.68 19.44
N PHE A 147 -9.57 -20.66 18.57
CA PHE A 147 -8.66 -20.57 17.43
C PHE A 147 -8.04 -19.18 17.24
N GLY A 148 -8.25 -18.25 18.18
CA GLY A 148 -7.59 -16.96 18.17
C GLY A 148 -7.83 -16.14 19.43
N ARG A 149 -7.28 -14.93 19.46
CA ARG A 149 -7.56 -13.92 20.49
C ARG A 149 -7.49 -12.50 19.94
N VAL A 150 -8.18 -11.59 20.60
CA VAL A 150 -8.08 -10.15 20.36
C VAL A 150 -6.73 -9.65 20.88
N LEU A 151 -5.94 -9.03 20.01
CA LEU A 151 -4.70 -8.31 20.35
C LEU A 151 -5.01 -6.85 20.71
N ASP A 152 -5.92 -6.22 19.96
CA ASP A 152 -6.34 -4.84 20.16
C ASP A 152 -7.80 -4.65 19.76
N GLY A 153 -8.44 -3.60 20.26
CA GLY A 153 -9.85 -3.32 19.99
C GLY A 153 -10.81 -3.98 20.99
N MET A 154 -10.35 -4.36 22.18
CA MET A 154 -11.24 -4.81 23.26
C MET A 154 -12.26 -3.72 23.64
N LEU A 155 -11.95 -2.44 23.49
CA LEU A 155 -12.92 -1.36 23.63
C LEU A 155 -14.06 -1.46 22.61
N THR A 156 -13.76 -1.84 21.36
CA THR A 156 -14.76 -2.10 20.31
C THR A 156 -15.64 -3.28 20.71
N VAL A 157 -15.05 -4.39 21.19
CA VAL A 157 -15.80 -5.54 21.73
C VAL A 157 -16.75 -5.12 22.85
N ARG A 158 -16.29 -4.29 23.81
CA ARG A 158 -17.14 -3.77 24.89
C ARG A 158 -18.25 -2.84 24.41
N LYS A 159 -18.00 -2.03 23.37
CA LYS A 159 -19.07 -1.22 22.74
C LYS A 159 -20.15 -2.11 22.14
N ILE A 160 -19.76 -3.17 21.42
CA ILE A 160 -20.69 -4.16 20.85
C ILE A 160 -21.46 -4.86 21.97
N GLU A 161 -20.77 -5.34 23.01
CA GLU A 161 -21.37 -6.03 24.15
C GLU A 161 -22.48 -5.22 24.85
N ASN A 162 -22.31 -3.89 24.94
CA ASN A 162 -23.23 -3.00 25.64
C ASN A 162 -24.35 -2.41 24.76
N VAL A 163 -24.48 -2.85 23.50
CA VAL A 163 -25.59 -2.38 22.66
C VAL A 163 -26.93 -2.92 23.16
N PRO A 164 -28.02 -2.15 23.06
CA PRO A 164 -29.35 -2.64 23.42
C PRO A 164 -29.74 -3.86 22.56
N THR A 165 -30.18 -4.92 23.21
CA THR A 165 -30.66 -6.15 22.54
C THR A 165 -32.17 -6.32 22.68
N GLY A 166 -32.76 -7.06 21.75
CA GLY A 166 -34.16 -7.48 21.74
C GLY A 166 -34.32 -8.97 22.01
N ALA A 167 -35.38 -9.57 21.44
CA ALA A 167 -35.61 -11.00 21.51
C ALA A 167 -34.39 -11.81 21.02
N ASN A 168 -34.14 -12.95 21.66
CA ASN A 168 -32.99 -13.83 21.39
C ASN A 168 -31.62 -13.16 21.50
N ASN A 169 -31.52 -12.05 22.24
CA ASN A 169 -30.30 -11.25 22.39
C ASN A 169 -29.77 -10.67 21.07
N LYS A 170 -30.66 -10.46 20.08
CA LYS A 170 -30.30 -9.80 18.83
C LYS A 170 -30.14 -8.29 19.05
N PRO A 171 -29.04 -7.65 18.61
CA PRO A 171 -28.89 -6.20 18.68
C PRO A 171 -30.05 -5.44 18.01
N LYS A 172 -30.56 -4.40 18.68
CA LYS A 172 -31.59 -3.50 18.10
C LYS A 172 -31.03 -2.62 16.99
N LEU A 173 -29.75 -2.28 17.08
CA LEU A 173 -29.00 -1.58 16.05
C LEU A 173 -28.11 -2.59 15.31
N PRO A 174 -28.06 -2.57 13.97
CA PRO A 174 -27.17 -3.44 13.22
C PRO A 174 -25.71 -3.19 13.60
N ILE A 175 -25.01 -4.24 14.00
CA ILE A 175 -23.57 -4.23 14.23
C ILE A 175 -22.92 -4.96 13.06
N VAL A 176 -22.24 -4.22 12.18
CA VAL A 176 -21.80 -4.71 10.87
C VAL A 176 -20.30 -4.67 10.76
N ILE A 177 -19.69 -5.75 10.28
CA ILE A 177 -18.28 -5.81 9.87
C ILE A 177 -18.20 -5.16 8.49
N VAL A 178 -17.74 -3.93 8.39
CA VAL A 178 -17.74 -3.17 7.11
C VAL A 178 -16.49 -3.45 6.28
N GLN A 179 -15.41 -3.85 6.93
CA GLN A 179 -14.14 -4.22 6.30
C GLN A 179 -13.45 -5.26 7.18
N CYS A 180 -12.83 -6.25 6.56
CA CYS A 180 -12.00 -7.24 7.24
C CYS A 180 -10.95 -7.75 6.26
N GLU A 181 -9.70 -7.85 6.67
CA GLU A 181 -8.60 -8.37 5.85
C GLU A 181 -7.49 -8.94 6.76
N LEU A 182 -6.48 -9.54 6.15
CA LEU A 182 -5.23 -9.91 6.80
C LEU A 182 -4.42 -8.64 7.08
N MET A 183 -3.90 -8.48 8.31
CA MET A 183 -2.85 -7.53 8.60
C MET A 183 -1.53 -8.12 8.12
N SER A 184 -0.95 -7.53 7.08
CA SER A 184 0.36 -7.87 6.59
C SER A 184 1.43 -7.00 7.24
N SER A 185 2.60 -7.59 7.54
CA SER A 185 3.85 -6.86 7.81
C SER A 185 4.19 -5.88 6.68
N ILE A 186 3.76 -6.23 5.47
CA ILE A 186 3.86 -5.45 4.27
C ILE A 186 2.54 -4.69 4.09
N THR A 187 2.42 -3.50 4.69
CA THR A 187 1.48 -2.51 4.13
C THR A 187 1.76 -2.43 2.64
N ARG A 188 0.78 -2.70 1.76
CA ARG A 188 0.84 -2.32 0.34
C ARG A 188 1.02 -0.80 0.31
N LYS A 189 2.25 -0.32 0.49
CA LYS A 189 2.55 1.10 0.43
C LYS A 189 2.37 1.50 -1.02
N GLU A 190 1.30 2.24 -1.25
CA GLU A 190 1.14 2.98 -2.49
C GLU A 190 2.10 4.16 -2.43
N PHE A 191 3.13 4.12 -3.26
CA PHE A 191 4.04 5.23 -3.44
C PHE A 191 3.54 6.12 -4.56
N LYS A 192 3.73 7.44 -4.41
CA LYS A 192 3.51 8.40 -5.49
C LYS A 192 4.83 9.09 -5.77
N PHE A 193 5.34 8.95 -6.98
CA PHE A 193 6.61 9.53 -7.37
C PHE A 193 6.47 10.45 -8.57
N LYS A 194 7.08 11.63 -8.48
CA LYS A 194 7.27 12.51 -9.63
C LYS A 194 8.56 12.11 -10.35
N VAL A 195 8.42 11.70 -11.61
CA VAL A 195 9.55 11.33 -12.49
C VAL A 195 9.62 12.35 -13.63
N VAL A 196 10.81 12.87 -13.93
CA VAL A 196 11.01 13.80 -15.04
C VAL A 196 12.04 13.24 -16.03
N LEU A 197 11.77 13.37 -17.32
CA LEU A 197 12.72 13.02 -18.37
C LEU A 197 13.41 14.28 -18.88
N LEU A 198 14.73 14.26 -18.94
CA LEU A 198 15.59 15.34 -19.45
C LEU A 198 16.62 14.79 -20.43
N GLY A 199 17.14 15.66 -21.30
CA GLY A 199 18.06 15.30 -22.39
C GLY A 199 17.84 16.21 -23.60
N GLU A 200 18.76 16.21 -24.55
CA GLU A 200 18.66 17.02 -25.78
C GLU A 200 17.42 16.65 -26.62
N GLY A 201 17.08 17.50 -27.58
CA GLY A 201 16.09 17.19 -28.62
C GLY A 201 16.41 15.88 -29.34
N CYS A 202 15.37 15.18 -29.78
CA CYS A 202 15.47 13.98 -30.63
C CYS A 202 16.18 12.74 -30.05
N VAL A 203 16.62 12.77 -28.78
CA VAL A 203 17.21 11.59 -28.10
C VAL A 203 16.18 10.47 -27.81
N GLY A 204 14.87 10.76 -27.94
CA GLY A 204 13.80 9.76 -27.84
C GLY A 204 13.01 9.72 -26.53
N LYS A 205 13.09 10.76 -25.68
CA LYS A 205 12.32 10.88 -24.41
C LYS A 205 10.83 10.59 -24.59
N SER A 206 10.17 11.31 -25.49
CA SER A 206 8.74 11.12 -25.76
C SER A 206 8.41 9.73 -26.30
N SER A 207 9.30 9.14 -27.11
CA SER A 207 9.14 7.77 -27.60
C SER A 207 9.26 6.72 -26.49
N LEU A 208 10.14 6.93 -25.51
CA LEU A 208 10.25 6.08 -24.33
C LEU A 208 8.98 6.15 -23.47
N VAL A 209 8.46 7.34 -23.21
CA VAL A 209 7.22 7.51 -22.42
C VAL A 209 6.03 6.90 -23.15
N LEU A 210 5.87 7.16 -24.45
CA LEU A 210 4.79 6.57 -25.24
C LEU A 210 4.86 5.03 -25.23
N ARG A 211 6.07 4.48 -25.35
CA ARG A 211 6.26 3.03 -25.31
C ARG A 211 5.96 2.46 -23.92
N PHE A 212 6.44 3.08 -22.86
CA PHE A 212 6.22 2.62 -21.49
C PHE A 212 4.74 2.68 -21.08
N VAL A 213 4.06 3.77 -21.43
CA VAL A 213 2.67 4.02 -21.00
C VAL A 213 1.69 3.25 -21.87
N GLU A 214 1.83 3.34 -23.20
CA GLU A 214 0.84 2.86 -24.18
C GLU A 214 1.30 1.65 -25.01
N ASN A 215 2.55 1.20 -24.86
CA ASN A 215 3.16 0.19 -25.72
C ASN A 215 3.11 0.54 -27.23
N LYS A 216 3.25 1.84 -27.56
CA LYS A 216 3.26 2.35 -28.94
C LYS A 216 4.59 2.99 -29.31
N PHE A 217 4.86 3.08 -30.60
CA PHE A 217 5.98 3.83 -31.16
C PHE A 217 5.56 4.49 -32.47
N SER A 218 6.11 5.67 -32.72
CA SER A 218 5.86 6.46 -33.92
C SER A 218 7.19 6.73 -34.60
N THR A 219 7.26 6.47 -35.90
CA THR A 219 8.38 6.86 -36.77
C THR A 219 8.34 8.34 -37.14
N ARG A 220 7.25 9.05 -36.83
CA ARG A 220 7.15 10.50 -37.07
C ARG A 220 7.89 11.25 -35.97
N HIS A 221 9.03 11.84 -36.34
CA HIS A 221 9.83 12.70 -35.46
C HIS A 221 9.22 14.10 -35.36
N LEU A 222 8.18 14.24 -34.54
CA LEU A 222 7.67 15.56 -34.17
C LEU A 222 8.45 16.07 -32.96
N SER A 223 8.91 17.33 -33.04
CA SER A 223 9.52 17.99 -31.88
C SER A 223 8.45 18.23 -30.81
N THR A 224 8.73 17.81 -29.58
CA THR A 224 7.86 18.08 -28.43
C THR A 224 7.86 19.58 -28.14
N ILE A 225 6.69 20.22 -28.20
CA ILE A 225 6.54 21.68 -28.07
C ILE A 225 6.41 22.10 -26.61
N GLN A 226 5.72 21.29 -25.80
CA GLN A 226 5.44 21.57 -24.40
C GLN A 226 5.69 20.34 -23.56
N ALA A 227 5.91 20.52 -22.25
CA ALA A 227 5.98 19.38 -21.35
C ALA A 227 4.63 18.65 -21.33
N SER A 228 4.67 17.32 -21.44
CA SER A 228 3.49 16.47 -21.34
C SER A 228 3.54 15.67 -20.04
N PHE A 229 2.36 15.37 -19.51
CA PHE A 229 2.17 14.67 -18.24
C PHE A 229 1.45 13.34 -18.51
N GLN A 230 2.01 12.25 -18.00
CA GLN A 230 1.45 10.90 -18.12
C GLN A 230 1.52 10.18 -16.77
N ASN A 231 0.53 9.33 -16.50
CA ASN A 231 0.50 8.50 -15.29
C ASN A 231 0.67 7.02 -15.64
N LYS A 232 1.46 6.31 -14.85
CA LYS A 232 1.60 4.85 -14.95
C LYS A 232 1.79 4.24 -13.57
N THR A 233 1.01 3.21 -13.25
CA THR A 233 1.25 2.40 -12.05
C THR A 233 2.24 1.28 -12.39
N VAL A 234 3.31 1.19 -11.61
CA VAL A 234 4.32 0.12 -11.67
C VAL A 234 4.20 -0.72 -10.43
N GLN A 235 4.27 -2.04 -10.59
CA GLN A 235 4.37 -2.97 -9.47
C GLN A 235 5.83 -3.38 -9.31
N VAL A 236 6.36 -3.14 -8.12
CA VAL A 236 7.74 -3.44 -7.73
C VAL A 236 7.68 -4.23 -6.44
N ASP A 237 8.12 -5.48 -6.48
CA ASP A 237 7.88 -6.47 -5.42
C ASP A 237 6.39 -6.48 -5.00
N ASP A 238 6.13 -6.29 -3.70
CA ASP A 238 4.79 -6.20 -3.11
C ASP A 238 4.27 -4.75 -2.99
N CYS A 239 4.96 -3.78 -3.62
CA CYS A 239 4.58 -2.36 -3.61
C CYS A 239 3.95 -1.93 -4.94
N LYS A 240 2.99 -1.00 -4.85
CA LYS A 240 2.47 -0.28 -6.02
C LYS A 240 3.02 1.13 -6.01
N ALA A 241 3.60 1.57 -7.12
CA ALA A 241 4.08 2.94 -7.29
C ALA A 241 3.32 3.61 -8.43
N GLU A 242 2.62 4.69 -8.13
CA GLU A 242 2.05 5.60 -9.12
C GLU A 242 3.14 6.58 -9.57
N LEU A 243 3.55 6.49 -10.83
CA LEU A 243 4.53 7.39 -11.43
C LEU A 243 3.81 8.52 -12.16
N HIS A 244 4.10 9.74 -11.73
CA HIS A 244 3.72 11.00 -12.36
C HIS A 244 4.86 11.44 -13.29
N ILE A 245 4.75 11.07 -14.56
CA ILE A 245 5.83 11.17 -15.55
C ILE A 245 5.70 12.48 -16.32
N TRP A 246 6.74 13.31 -16.24
CA TRP A 246 6.89 14.56 -16.96
C TRP A 246 7.85 14.38 -18.13
N ASP A 247 7.31 14.29 -19.34
CA ASP A 247 8.10 14.32 -20.57
C ASP A 247 8.34 15.77 -20.97
N THR A 248 9.59 16.22 -20.88
CA THR A 248 9.92 17.59 -21.24
C THR A 248 10.34 17.66 -22.72
N ALA A 249 9.87 18.71 -23.41
CA ALA A 249 10.50 19.16 -24.65
C ALA A 249 12.02 19.30 -24.43
N GLY A 250 12.86 19.01 -25.43
CA GLY A 250 14.31 19.19 -25.32
C GLY A 250 14.65 20.59 -24.78
N GLN A 251 14.94 20.69 -23.48
CA GLN A 251 14.99 21.97 -22.77
C GLN A 251 16.28 22.74 -23.04
N GLU A 252 17.06 22.34 -24.05
CA GLU A 252 18.19 23.10 -24.55
C GLU A 252 17.83 24.51 -25.06
N LYS A 253 16.57 24.78 -25.42
CA LYS A 253 16.13 26.10 -25.91
C LYS A 253 15.59 27.04 -24.83
N TYR A 254 15.23 26.53 -23.65
CA TYR A 254 14.58 27.29 -22.58
C TYR A 254 15.14 26.92 -21.19
N HIS A 255 16.47 26.92 -21.06
CA HIS A 255 17.19 26.56 -19.83
C HIS A 255 16.62 27.25 -18.56
N ALA A 256 16.09 28.47 -18.68
CA ALA A 256 15.45 29.19 -17.58
C ALA A 256 14.20 28.51 -17.00
N LEU A 257 13.52 27.64 -17.76
CA LEU A 257 12.33 26.91 -17.31
C LEU A 257 12.64 25.53 -16.73
N GLY A 258 13.87 25.03 -16.89
CA GLY A 258 14.33 23.74 -16.36
C GLY A 258 13.98 23.52 -14.89
N PRO A 259 14.32 24.46 -13.98
CA PRO A 259 14.02 24.36 -12.56
C PRO A 259 12.54 24.12 -12.23
N ILE A 260 11.61 24.58 -13.06
CA ILE A 260 10.17 24.42 -12.81
C ILE A 260 9.76 22.95 -12.93
N TYR A 261 10.36 22.21 -13.87
CA TYR A 261 9.96 20.84 -14.18
C TYR A 261 10.56 19.82 -13.22
N TYR A 262 11.87 19.91 -12.93
CA TYR A 262 12.52 18.93 -12.05
C TYR A 262 12.38 19.24 -10.56
N ARG A 263 11.89 20.43 -10.17
CA ARG A 263 11.65 20.75 -8.74
C ARG A 263 10.69 19.73 -8.11
N GLY A 264 11.12 19.16 -6.99
CA GLY A 264 10.35 18.16 -6.24
C GLY A 264 10.19 16.82 -6.96
N SER A 265 11.00 16.54 -7.99
CA SER A 265 11.06 15.21 -8.59
C SER A 265 11.72 14.23 -7.64
N ASN A 266 11.17 13.02 -7.54
CA ASN A 266 11.75 11.90 -6.82
C ASN A 266 12.75 11.13 -7.69
N GLY A 267 12.53 11.13 -9.01
CA GLY A 267 13.39 10.46 -9.98
C GLY A 267 13.61 11.29 -11.23
N VAL A 268 14.80 11.19 -11.80
CA VAL A 268 15.21 11.89 -13.03
C VAL A 268 15.77 10.89 -14.02
N LEU A 269 15.17 10.80 -15.20
CA LEU A 269 15.66 10.04 -16.34
C LEU A 269 16.47 10.96 -17.26
N LEU A 270 17.79 10.78 -17.34
CA LEU A 270 18.66 11.55 -18.23
C LEU A 270 18.95 10.74 -19.50
N VAL A 271 18.28 11.10 -20.59
CA VAL A 271 18.31 10.32 -21.84
C VAL A 271 19.31 10.93 -22.83
N PHE A 272 20.15 10.10 -23.42
CA PHE A 272 21.00 10.45 -24.55
C PHE A 272 20.84 9.43 -25.68
N ASP A 273 21.30 9.80 -26.87
CA ASP A 273 21.32 8.94 -28.06
C ASP A 273 22.72 8.32 -28.20
N ILE A 274 22.80 6.99 -28.24
CA ILE A 274 24.10 6.29 -28.33
C ILE A 274 24.85 6.61 -29.64
N THR A 275 24.14 7.04 -30.67
CA THR A 275 24.68 7.42 -31.98
C THR A 275 25.17 8.88 -32.02
N GLU A 276 25.00 9.66 -30.93
CA GLU A 276 25.36 11.07 -30.90
C GLU A 276 26.17 11.45 -29.64
N GLN A 277 27.50 11.56 -29.78
CA GLN A 277 28.40 11.91 -28.65
C GLN A 277 28.04 13.25 -27.97
N ARG A 278 27.46 14.20 -28.72
CA ARG A 278 27.06 15.51 -28.19
C ARG A 278 25.93 15.38 -27.17
N SER A 279 24.98 14.48 -27.38
CA SER A 279 23.87 14.24 -26.47
C SER A 279 24.35 13.70 -25.11
N PHE A 280 25.35 12.82 -25.13
CA PHE A 280 25.98 12.31 -23.89
C PHE A 280 26.77 13.39 -23.14
N LYS A 281 27.51 14.26 -23.85
CA LYS A 281 28.17 15.42 -23.21
C LYS A 281 27.17 16.33 -22.48
N LYS A 282 25.96 16.48 -23.02
CA LYS A 282 24.89 17.29 -22.42
C LYS A 282 24.29 16.63 -21.17
N VAL A 283 24.21 15.30 -21.11
CA VAL A 283 23.83 14.58 -19.89
C VAL A 283 24.74 14.95 -18.72
N LYS A 284 26.06 15.08 -18.95
CA LYS A 284 27.01 15.47 -17.89
C LYS A 284 26.67 16.83 -17.27
N ASN A 285 26.24 17.79 -18.09
CA ASN A 285 25.81 19.10 -17.60
C ASN A 285 24.51 19.00 -16.79
N TRP A 286 23.56 18.17 -17.26
CA TRP A 286 22.31 17.93 -16.54
C TRP A 286 22.53 17.24 -15.18
N VAL A 287 23.45 16.28 -15.08
CA VAL A 287 23.80 15.65 -13.79
C VAL A 287 24.26 16.72 -12.80
N LEU A 288 25.16 17.60 -13.22
CA LEU A 288 25.66 18.68 -12.36
C LEU A 288 24.54 19.63 -11.92
N GLU A 289 23.68 20.05 -12.85
CA GLU A 289 22.53 20.93 -12.55
C GLU A 289 21.56 20.28 -11.57
N ILE A 290 21.16 19.03 -11.81
CA ILE A 290 20.21 18.29 -10.98
C ILE A 290 20.77 18.07 -9.58
N LYS A 291 22.04 17.68 -9.46
CA LYS A 291 22.69 17.55 -8.15
C LYS A 291 22.77 18.88 -7.40
N THR A 292 23.01 19.98 -8.12
CA THR A 292 23.06 21.33 -7.53
C THR A 292 21.69 21.76 -7.02
N CYS A 293 20.62 21.49 -7.76
CA CYS A 293 19.28 21.97 -7.43
C CYS A 293 18.49 21.04 -6.49
N LEU A 294 18.60 19.72 -6.67
CA LEU A 294 17.85 18.71 -5.91
C LEU A 294 18.70 18.03 -4.82
N GLY A 295 20.03 18.18 -4.84
CA GLY A 295 20.91 17.51 -3.89
C GLY A 295 20.74 15.99 -3.98
N LYS A 296 20.65 15.33 -2.82
CA LYS A 296 20.41 13.88 -2.72
C LYS A 296 18.92 13.49 -2.77
N THR A 297 18.00 14.43 -2.98
CA THR A 297 16.55 14.14 -2.85
C THR A 297 15.95 13.37 -4.03
N ALA A 298 16.66 13.31 -5.16
CA ALA A 298 16.19 12.66 -6.38
C ALA A 298 17.17 11.59 -6.86
N GLU A 299 16.63 10.44 -7.25
CA GLU A 299 17.39 9.36 -7.85
C GLU A 299 17.62 9.65 -9.34
N ILE A 300 18.85 9.46 -9.83
CA ILE A 300 19.23 9.72 -11.23
C ILE A 300 19.46 8.39 -11.94
N LEU A 301 18.79 8.21 -13.08
CA LEU A 301 19.06 7.12 -14.02
C LEU A 301 19.45 7.72 -15.38
N ILE A 302 20.67 7.42 -15.81
CA ILE A 302 21.19 7.77 -17.14
C ILE A 302 20.78 6.67 -18.12
N VAL A 303 20.21 7.05 -19.26
CA VAL A 303 19.67 6.14 -20.26
C VAL A 303 20.36 6.36 -21.61
N GLY A 304 21.09 5.35 -22.08
CA GLY A 304 21.57 5.27 -23.45
C GLY A 304 20.48 4.72 -24.36
N ASN A 305 19.81 5.58 -25.11
CA ASN A 305 18.70 5.19 -25.98
C ASN A 305 19.14 4.95 -27.42
N LYS A 306 18.29 4.24 -28.18
CA LYS A 306 18.47 3.84 -29.59
C LYS A 306 19.52 2.74 -29.80
N ILE A 307 19.57 1.77 -28.89
CA ILE A 307 20.45 0.59 -29.05
C ILE A 307 20.10 -0.30 -30.25
N ASP A 308 18.95 -0.07 -30.89
CA ASP A 308 18.63 -0.64 -32.19
C ASP A 308 19.56 -0.15 -33.32
N LEU A 309 20.32 0.92 -33.09
CA LEU A 309 21.31 1.51 -34.00
C LEU A 309 22.75 1.31 -33.49
N ASP A 310 23.04 0.16 -32.88
CA ASP A 310 24.34 -0.12 -32.25
C ASP A 310 25.53 -0.02 -33.22
N ASP A 311 25.31 -0.32 -34.50
CA ASP A 311 26.33 -0.19 -35.56
C ASP A 311 26.78 1.28 -35.79
N GLU A 312 25.96 2.26 -35.41
CA GLU A 312 26.23 3.69 -35.50
C GLU A 312 26.68 4.30 -34.16
N ARG A 313 26.97 3.45 -33.16
CA ARG A 313 27.33 3.88 -31.80
C ARG A 313 28.56 4.77 -31.79
N GLN A 314 28.42 5.93 -31.17
CA GLN A 314 29.50 6.86 -30.87
C GLN A 314 29.90 6.84 -29.38
N VAL A 315 28.95 6.52 -28.50
CA VAL A 315 29.17 6.44 -27.04
C VAL A 315 29.25 4.98 -26.62
N SER A 316 30.42 4.54 -26.16
CA SER A 316 30.59 3.16 -25.68
C SER A 316 29.80 2.93 -24.39
N ARG A 317 29.27 1.71 -24.22
CA ARG A 317 28.59 1.31 -22.98
C ARG A 317 29.48 1.52 -21.75
N GLN A 318 30.76 1.13 -21.86
CA GLN A 318 31.73 1.27 -20.78
C GLN A 318 31.97 2.74 -20.38
N GLU A 319 32.04 3.66 -21.35
CA GLU A 319 32.20 5.09 -21.06
C GLU A 319 31.00 5.64 -20.27
N ALA A 320 29.77 5.30 -20.70
CA ALA A 320 28.55 5.77 -20.06
C ALA A 320 28.34 5.15 -18.67
N GLU A 321 28.62 3.86 -18.52
CA GLU A 321 28.53 3.13 -17.25
C GLU A 321 29.55 3.65 -16.24
N SER A 322 30.82 3.80 -16.65
CA SER A 322 31.89 4.37 -15.79
C SER A 322 31.56 5.79 -15.33
N TYR A 323 30.93 6.58 -16.21
CA TYR A 323 30.49 7.93 -15.86
C TYR A 323 29.35 7.91 -14.84
N ALA A 324 28.31 7.10 -15.07
CA ALA A 324 27.18 6.98 -14.16
C ALA A 324 27.61 6.53 -12.76
N GLU A 325 28.51 5.53 -12.68
CA GLU A 325 29.10 5.07 -11.43
C GLU A 325 29.85 6.19 -10.70
N SER A 326 30.67 6.96 -11.41
CA SER A 326 31.42 8.09 -10.83
C SER A 326 30.51 9.17 -10.23
N GLU A 327 29.27 9.26 -10.73
CA GLU A 327 28.24 10.18 -10.26
C GLU A 327 27.26 9.54 -9.26
N GLY A 328 27.39 8.25 -8.94
CA GLY A 328 26.43 7.52 -8.11
C GLY A 328 25.03 7.42 -8.74
N ALA A 329 24.94 7.51 -10.06
CA ALA A 329 23.71 7.34 -10.83
C ALA A 329 23.58 5.89 -11.34
N LEU A 330 22.35 5.46 -11.61
CA LEU A 330 22.12 4.24 -12.37
C LEU A 330 22.41 4.46 -13.86
N TYR A 331 22.76 3.39 -14.57
CA TYR A 331 22.87 3.39 -16.04
C TYR A 331 22.15 2.19 -16.65
N MET A 332 21.35 2.45 -17.68
CA MET A 332 20.69 1.42 -18.48
C MET A 332 20.62 1.84 -19.95
N GLU A 333 20.40 0.85 -20.82
CA GLU A 333 20.25 1.07 -22.26
C GLU A 333 18.87 0.67 -22.74
N THR A 334 18.32 1.42 -23.70
CA THR A 334 16.95 1.24 -24.18
C THR A 334 16.81 1.35 -25.69
N SER A 335 15.82 0.66 -26.23
CA SER A 335 15.29 0.92 -27.58
C SER A 335 13.78 1.13 -27.51
N ALA A 336 13.34 2.37 -27.77
CA ALA A 336 11.90 2.67 -27.93
C ALA A 336 11.29 1.94 -29.15
N GLN A 337 12.09 1.76 -30.21
CA GLN A 337 11.68 1.11 -31.44
C GLN A 337 11.42 -0.38 -31.22
N GLU A 338 12.38 -1.09 -30.63
CA GLU A 338 12.31 -2.53 -30.37
C GLU A 338 11.66 -2.90 -29.02
N ASN A 339 11.27 -1.91 -28.22
CA ASN A 339 10.71 -2.09 -26.88
C ASN A 339 11.66 -2.88 -25.93
N ARG A 340 12.95 -2.54 -25.93
CA ARG A 340 13.97 -3.19 -25.09
C ARG A 340 14.42 -2.28 -23.96
N GLY A 341 14.55 -2.82 -22.75
CA GLY A 341 15.15 -2.16 -21.58
C GLY A 341 14.30 -1.07 -20.91
N ILE A 342 13.12 -0.74 -21.46
CA ILE A 342 12.30 0.40 -21.01
C ILE A 342 11.62 0.08 -19.69
N SER A 343 10.93 -1.05 -19.61
CA SER A 343 10.25 -1.48 -18.39
C SER A 343 11.26 -1.66 -17.26
N GLU A 344 12.41 -2.25 -17.57
CA GLU A 344 13.51 -2.47 -16.66
C GLU A 344 14.09 -1.14 -16.15
N ALA A 345 14.26 -0.13 -17.01
CA ALA A 345 14.69 1.21 -16.62
C ALA A 345 13.74 1.89 -15.64
N PHE A 346 12.43 1.91 -15.94
CA PHE A 346 11.44 2.52 -15.04
C PHE A 346 11.31 1.74 -13.73
N THR A 347 11.36 0.41 -13.77
CA THR A 347 11.34 -0.45 -12.58
C THR A 347 12.55 -0.21 -11.69
N ALA A 348 13.77 -0.22 -12.23
CA ALA A 348 15.01 0.00 -11.47
C ALA A 348 15.06 1.39 -10.82
N LEU A 349 14.62 2.44 -11.53
CA LEU A 349 14.49 3.77 -10.94
C LEU A 349 13.45 3.78 -9.80
N THR A 350 12.32 3.10 -10.00
CA THR A 350 11.25 2.99 -8.99
C THR A 350 11.72 2.27 -7.74
N GLU A 351 12.46 1.16 -7.88
CA GLU A 351 13.09 0.43 -6.76
C GLU A 351 13.98 1.34 -5.92
N LYS A 352 14.86 2.12 -6.57
CA LYS A 352 15.71 3.10 -5.87
C LYS A 352 14.91 4.16 -5.13
N MET A 353 13.89 4.74 -5.76
CA MET A 353 13.02 5.74 -5.10
C MET A 353 12.27 5.16 -3.89
N ILE A 354 11.82 3.91 -3.97
CA ILE A 354 11.19 3.20 -2.83
C ILE A 354 12.20 2.99 -1.70
N GLN A 355 13.42 2.54 -2.01
CA GLN A 355 14.49 2.37 -1.01
C GLN A 355 14.83 3.69 -0.32
N HIS A 356 14.92 4.78 -1.07
CA HIS A 356 15.14 6.13 -0.54
C HIS A 356 13.99 6.56 0.40
N SER A 357 12.74 6.37 -0.03
CA SER A 357 11.58 6.73 0.79
C SER A 357 11.50 5.94 2.11
N ARG A 358 11.93 4.68 2.10
CA ARG A 358 11.99 3.81 3.30
C ARG A 358 13.08 4.24 4.29
N THR A 359 14.23 4.70 3.81
CA THR A 359 15.33 5.18 4.67
C THR A 359 15.03 6.55 5.27
N ALA A 360 14.50 7.49 4.47
CA ALA A 360 14.09 8.81 4.96
C ALA A 360 13.00 8.76 6.06
N THR A 361 12.14 7.74 6.04
CA THR A 361 11.13 7.53 7.10
C THR A 361 11.68 6.90 8.38
N ALA A 362 12.86 6.26 8.32
CA ALA A 362 13.51 5.66 9.49
C ALA A 362 14.38 6.67 10.27
N GLU A 363 14.89 7.72 9.62
CA GLU A 363 15.80 8.71 10.21
C GLU A 363 15.12 9.99 10.74
N ALA A 364 13.79 10.13 10.64
CA ALA A 364 13.08 11.32 11.09
C ALA A 364 13.13 11.45 12.64
N PRO A 365 13.72 12.52 13.22
CA PRO A 365 13.68 12.75 14.65
C PRO A 365 12.28 13.16 15.10
N LEU A 366 11.88 12.70 16.29
CA LEU A 366 10.75 13.24 17.06
C LEU A 366 10.97 14.73 17.33
N SER A 367 10.50 15.60 16.43
CA SER A 367 10.42 17.04 16.66
C SER A 367 8.98 17.48 16.50
N ASN A 368 8.25 17.44 17.62
CA ASN A 368 7.07 18.26 17.83
C ASN A 368 7.44 19.73 17.62
N ARG A 369 7.05 20.29 16.49
CA ARG A 369 6.84 21.73 16.37
C ARG A 369 5.43 21.98 15.88
N SER A 370 4.55 22.15 16.86
CA SER A 370 3.29 22.86 16.72
C SER A 370 3.55 24.20 16.01
N ILE A 371 3.03 24.35 14.80
CA ILE A 371 2.97 25.63 14.10
C ILE A 371 1.90 26.45 14.82
N ARG A 372 2.33 27.47 15.57
CA ARG A 372 1.43 28.52 16.05
C ARG A 372 1.16 29.43 14.86
N LEU A 373 -0.11 29.50 14.44
CA LEU A 373 -0.61 30.54 13.56
C LEU A 373 -0.50 31.87 14.33
N ILE A 374 0.27 32.80 13.79
CA ILE A 374 0.25 34.20 14.23
C ILE A 374 -0.82 34.85 13.35
N ASP A 375 -1.92 35.28 13.96
CA ASP A 375 -2.96 36.05 13.28
C ASP A 375 -2.37 37.37 12.77
N GLU A 376 -2.56 37.66 11.48
CA GLU A 376 -2.21 38.94 10.87
C GLU A 376 -3.12 40.05 11.41
N GLU A 377 -2.54 41.07 12.04
CA GLU A 377 -3.24 42.30 12.39
C GLU A 377 -3.64 43.09 11.12
N PRO A 378 -4.82 43.75 11.08
CA PRO A 378 -5.27 44.46 9.90
C PRO A 378 -4.48 45.73 9.64
N LEU A 379 -4.15 45.96 8.37
CA LEU A 379 -3.52 47.17 7.84
C LEU A 379 -4.39 48.41 8.14
N GLU A 380 -3.89 49.34 8.97
CA GLU A 380 -4.46 50.67 9.15
C GLU A 380 -4.21 51.56 7.93
N GLU A 381 -5.30 52.18 7.46
CA GLU A 381 -5.33 53.13 6.35
C GLU A 381 -4.53 54.40 6.65
N SER A 382 -3.70 54.81 5.68
CA SER A 382 -3.01 56.09 5.72
C SER A 382 -4.01 57.26 5.76
N ARG A 383 -3.99 58.07 6.83
CA ARG A 383 -4.49 59.44 6.80
C ARG A 383 -3.37 60.44 7.05
N ARG A 384 -3.34 61.43 6.16
CA ARG A 384 -2.33 62.47 5.98
C ARG A 384 -2.20 63.40 7.20
N LYS A 385 -0.95 63.75 7.52
CA LYS A 385 -0.40 65.05 7.97
C LYS A 385 -1.25 65.94 8.90
N LYS A 386 -0.71 66.27 10.07
CA LYS A 386 -0.18 67.63 10.38
C LYS A 386 0.59 67.64 11.72
N CYS A 387 1.70 68.40 11.70
CA CYS A 387 2.56 68.75 12.83
C CYS A 387 1.81 69.48 13.96
N CYS A 388 2.25 69.26 15.21
CA CYS A 388 3.03 70.22 16.02
C CYS A 388 3.65 69.46 17.19
#